data_AF-A0A195FUC0-F1
#
_entry.id   AF-A0A195FUC0-F1
#
_cell.length_a   1.000
_cell.length_b   1.000
_cell.length_c   1.000
_cell.angle_alpha   90.00
_cell.angle_beta   90.00
_cell.angle_gamma   90.00
#
_symmetry.space_group_name_H-M   'P 1'
#
loop_
_entity.id
_entity.type
_entity.pdbx_description
1 polymer ?
#
loop_
_entity_poly.entity_id
_entity_poly.type
_entity_poly.pdbx_seq_one_letter_code
_entity_poly.pdbx_strand_id
1 'polypeptide(L)'
;MFAVTSTEKLGINDECFKSAVTISEAKNVECRKDYCCGDENDPKTLHLVRVKGFPRLLPEGILALTNYCRWLRELSLSYALLSDELLLALCSVKQIHLETLRVEAYPEAKPFPFVSDKAWSAFSNHLPDINLALLSYMTDDDNKKLLFTSHIPVTHLYLGDATSESMSRISKQCPRLIELVIATYESGPIDRFLISMAKSCSHLSAVSLGDCEITCSGLAKFVALCAHRLQVLYISETSLIEDADFDIAKVSTNLSSLLGRMWIPEYVPLW
;
A
#
# COMPACT_ATOMS: atom_id res chain seq x y z
N MET A 1 43.59 -17.44 12.53
CA MET A 1 42.75 -18.58 12.94
C MET A 1 41.32 -18.15 12.65
N PHE A 2 40.76 -18.65 11.55
CA PHE A 2 39.42 -18.32 11.09
C PHE A 2 38.41 -19.16 11.87
N ALA A 3 37.32 -18.55 12.33
CA ALA A 3 36.10 -19.26 12.66
C ALA A 3 34.91 -18.45 12.13
N VAL A 4 34.27 -19.05 11.13
CA VAL A 4 33.03 -18.64 10.47
C VAL A 4 31.87 -19.24 11.25
N THR A 5 30.85 -18.46 11.56
CA THR A 5 29.49 -18.92 11.88
C THR A 5 28.53 -17.87 11.31
N SER A 6 28.10 -18.05 10.07
CA SER A 6 26.79 -18.62 9.70
C SER A 6 25.63 -17.66 10.02
N THR A 7 25.35 -16.79 9.05
CA THR A 7 24.11 -16.03 8.93
C THR A 7 23.01 -16.95 8.38
N GLU A 8 22.11 -17.41 9.23
CA GLU A 8 20.79 -17.87 8.79
C GLU A 8 19.83 -16.68 8.90
N LYS A 9 19.59 -16.00 7.78
CA LYS A 9 18.46 -15.09 7.63
C LYS A 9 17.21 -15.95 7.54
N LEU A 10 16.45 -16.01 8.63
CA LEU A 10 15.12 -16.58 8.66
C LEU A 10 14.22 -15.72 7.75
N GLY A 11 13.94 -16.21 6.56
CA GLY A 11 13.00 -15.58 5.64
C GLY A 11 11.59 -15.66 6.21
N ILE A 12 11.13 -14.57 6.82
CA ILE A 12 9.73 -14.42 7.24
C ILE A 12 8.87 -14.40 5.97
N ASN A 13 7.90 -15.30 5.92
CA ASN A 13 7.04 -15.55 4.77
C ASN A 13 6.05 -14.37 4.60
N ASP A 14 6.47 -13.39 3.79
CA ASP A 14 5.79 -12.12 3.47
C ASP A 14 4.52 -12.29 2.60
N GLU A 15 4.06 -13.52 2.37
CA GLU A 15 2.90 -13.87 1.53
C GLU A 15 1.56 -13.53 2.21
N CYS A 16 1.40 -13.75 3.52
CA CYS A 16 0.17 -13.41 4.24
C CYS A 16 -0.07 -11.88 4.30
N PHE A 17 0.99 -11.08 4.44
CA PHE A 17 0.89 -9.62 4.46
C PHE A 17 0.63 -9.04 3.06
N LYS A 18 1.09 -9.70 2.00
CA LYS A 18 0.78 -9.34 0.60
C LYS A 18 -0.68 -9.59 0.24
N SER A 19 -1.32 -10.59 0.86
CA SER A 19 -2.74 -10.90 0.62
C SER A 19 -3.69 -9.79 1.09
N ALA A 20 -3.27 -8.92 2.02
CA ALA A 20 -4.07 -7.76 2.45
C ALA A 20 -4.18 -6.69 1.34
N VAL A 21 -3.13 -6.53 0.52
CA VAL A 21 -3.09 -5.59 -0.63
C VAL A 21 -3.68 -6.25 -1.89
N THR A 22 -4.82 -6.92 -1.74
CA THR A 22 -5.59 -7.48 -2.86
C THR A 22 -6.82 -6.62 -3.05
N ILE A 23 -6.72 -5.61 -3.92
CA ILE A 23 -7.89 -4.86 -4.37
C ILE A 23 -8.79 -5.85 -5.13
N SER A 24 -9.87 -6.28 -4.49
CA SER A 24 -11.01 -7.04 -5.03
C SER A 24 -10.80 -8.48 -5.50
N GLU A 25 -10.89 -9.45 -4.57
CA GLU A 25 -11.50 -10.75 -4.86
C GLU A 25 -12.91 -10.80 -4.26
N ALA A 26 -13.89 -10.21 -4.97
CA ALA A 26 -15.31 -10.44 -4.66
C ALA A 26 -16.21 -10.19 -5.87
N LYS A 27 -16.29 -11.20 -6.76
CA LYS A 27 -17.51 -11.79 -7.36
C LYS A 27 -17.10 -12.65 -8.56
N ASN A 28 -16.74 -13.90 -8.29
CA ASN A 28 -16.72 -14.95 -9.31
C ASN A 28 -18.17 -15.18 -9.80
N VAL A 29 -18.51 -14.61 -10.95
CA VAL A 29 -19.55 -15.17 -11.82
C VAL A 29 -18.82 -16.03 -12.83
N GLU A 30 -18.99 -17.35 -12.70
CA GLU A 30 -18.55 -18.32 -13.71
C GLU A 30 -19.10 -17.91 -15.08
N CYS A 31 -18.20 -17.59 -16.01
CA CYS A 31 -18.54 -17.59 -17.42
C CYS A 31 -17.71 -18.67 -18.09
N ARG A 32 -18.31 -19.87 -18.18
CA ARG A 32 -17.84 -20.96 -19.05
C ARG A 32 -17.68 -20.42 -20.47
N LYS A 33 -16.48 -20.53 -21.03
CA LYS A 33 -16.24 -20.37 -22.47
C LYS A 33 -16.64 -21.65 -23.17
N ASP A 34 -17.77 -21.63 -23.86
CA ASP A 34 -17.98 -22.51 -25.01
C ASP A 34 -17.27 -21.91 -26.23
N TYR A 35 -16.51 -22.75 -26.91
CA TYR A 35 -15.73 -22.44 -28.09
C TYR A 35 -16.64 -22.12 -29.29
N CYS A 36 -16.28 -21.10 -30.07
CA CYS A 36 -16.37 -21.14 -31.53
C CYS A 36 -15.43 -20.09 -32.15
N CYS A 37 -14.64 -20.54 -33.14
CA CYS A 37 -13.72 -19.74 -33.94
C CYS A 37 -14.40 -18.61 -34.72
N GLY A 38 -13.70 -17.48 -34.88
CA GLY A 38 -13.99 -16.48 -35.90
C GLY A 38 -13.47 -15.07 -35.59
N ASP A 39 -12.49 -14.63 -36.41
CA ASP A 39 -12.07 -13.27 -36.74
C ASP A 39 -11.26 -12.35 -35.78
N GLU A 40 -10.10 -11.98 -36.33
CA GLU A 40 -9.39 -10.68 -36.33
C GLU A 40 -9.30 -9.82 -35.06
N ASN A 41 -8.08 -9.77 -34.50
CA ASN A 41 -7.40 -8.60 -33.91
C ASN A 41 -8.26 -7.40 -33.46
N ASP A 42 -9.02 -7.56 -32.37
CA ASP A 42 -9.63 -6.41 -31.67
C ASP A 42 -8.83 -6.16 -30.37
N PRO A 43 -8.03 -5.07 -30.25
CA PRO A 43 -7.27 -4.75 -29.03
C PRO A 43 -8.15 -4.30 -27.84
N LYS A 44 -9.43 -4.66 -27.82
CA LYS A 44 -10.49 -4.05 -26.99
C LYS A 44 -10.66 -4.64 -25.59
N THR A 45 -9.80 -5.53 -25.12
CA THR A 45 -10.03 -6.27 -23.85
C THR A 45 -8.97 -6.04 -22.76
N LEU A 46 -8.05 -5.11 -22.96
CA LEU A 46 -6.92 -4.96 -22.05
C LEU A 46 -7.25 -4.02 -20.87
N HIS A 47 -7.46 -4.63 -19.70
CA HIS A 47 -7.87 -3.95 -18.46
C HIS A 47 -6.74 -3.71 -17.47
N LEU A 48 -5.69 -4.55 -17.50
CA LEU A 48 -4.55 -4.51 -16.57
C LEU A 48 -3.25 -4.52 -17.37
N VAL A 49 -2.40 -3.53 -17.12
CA VAL A 49 -1.01 -3.51 -17.60
C VAL A 49 -0.09 -3.57 -16.38
N ARG A 50 0.83 -4.53 -16.36
CA ARG A 50 1.88 -4.60 -15.36
C ARG A 50 3.25 -4.55 -16.02
N VAL A 51 3.96 -3.44 -15.83
CA VAL A 51 5.32 -3.22 -16.31
C VAL A 51 6.29 -3.42 -15.14
N LYS A 52 6.87 -4.62 -15.04
CA LYS A 52 7.90 -4.94 -14.05
C LYS A 52 9.30 -4.79 -14.65
N GLY A 53 10.24 -4.30 -13.84
CA GLY A 53 11.68 -4.23 -14.17
C GLY A 53 12.09 -3.03 -15.01
N PHE A 54 13.27 -3.13 -15.64
CA PHE A 54 13.86 -2.14 -16.54
C PHE A 54 13.75 -2.53 -18.03
N PRO A 55 12.57 -2.85 -18.61
CA PRO A 55 12.49 -2.77 -20.06
C PRO A 55 12.66 -1.29 -20.46
N ARG A 56 13.24 -1.03 -21.63
CA ARG A 56 13.33 0.31 -22.25
C ARG A 56 11.94 0.84 -22.67
N LEU A 57 10.94 0.66 -21.82
CA LEU A 57 9.59 1.14 -22.01
C LEU A 57 9.61 2.61 -21.64
N LEU A 58 9.81 3.43 -22.67
CA LEU A 58 9.74 4.87 -22.55
C LEU A 58 8.30 5.29 -22.22
N PRO A 59 8.10 6.45 -21.55
CA PRO A 59 6.78 7.00 -21.28
C PRO A 59 5.88 7.04 -22.53
N GLU A 60 6.44 7.34 -23.71
CA GLU A 60 5.72 7.34 -24.99
C GLU A 60 5.12 5.97 -25.34
N GLY A 61 5.82 4.87 -24.98
CA GLY A 61 5.32 3.52 -25.17
C GLY A 61 4.14 3.19 -24.24
N ILE A 62 4.20 3.64 -22.99
CA ILE A 62 3.08 3.52 -22.04
C ILE A 62 1.87 4.32 -22.54
N LEU A 63 2.11 5.51 -23.09
CA LEU A 63 1.06 6.36 -23.64
C LEU A 63 0.43 5.81 -24.90
N ALA A 64 1.23 5.19 -25.77
CA ALA A 64 0.67 4.45 -26.90
C ALA A 64 -0.29 3.38 -26.37
N LEU A 65 0.14 2.59 -25.38
CA LEU A 65 -0.69 1.54 -24.78
C LEU A 65 -1.97 2.10 -24.16
N THR A 66 -1.91 3.19 -23.39
CA THR A 66 -3.12 3.77 -22.76
C THR A 66 -4.08 4.37 -23.79
N ASN A 67 -3.57 4.95 -24.89
CA ASN A 67 -4.41 5.46 -25.98
C ASN A 67 -5.11 4.35 -26.77
N TYR A 68 -4.43 3.22 -27.01
CA TYR A 68 -5.02 2.07 -27.68
C TYR A 68 -5.96 1.28 -26.75
N CYS A 69 -5.65 1.22 -25.45
CA CYS A 69 -6.41 0.46 -24.45
C CYS A 69 -7.39 1.38 -23.68
N ARG A 70 -8.50 1.75 -24.34
CA ARG A 70 -9.56 2.60 -23.72
C ARG A 70 -10.20 2.01 -22.46
N TRP A 71 -9.96 0.73 -22.18
CA TRP A 71 -10.52 0.00 -21.05
C TRP A 71 -9.50 -0.27 -19.94
N LEU A 72 -8.31 0.34 -20.02
CA LEU A 72 -7.28 0.21 -19.00
C LEU A 72 -7.79 0.77 -17.67
N ARG A 73 -7.96 -0.12 -16.69
CA ARG A 73 -8.40 0.20 -15.33
C ARG A 73 -7.26 0.20 -14.34
N GLU A 74 -6.24 -0.61 -14.55
CA GLU A 74 -5.07 -0.65 -13.69
C GLU A 74 -3.77 -0.56 -14.48
N LEU A 75 -2.93 0.40 -14.08
CA LEU A 75 -1.56 0.54 -14.55
C LEU A 75 -0.63 0.29 -13.37
N SER A 76 0.17 -0.77 -13.48
CA SER A 76 1.19 -1.12 -12.48
C SER A 76 2.59 -0.95 -13.06
N LEU A 77 3.44 -0.18 -12.38
CA LEU A 77 4.79 0.14 -12.84
C LEU A 77 5.81 0.25 -11.70
N SER A 78 7.08 0.11 -12.05
CA SER A 78 8.20 0.43 -11.14
C SER A 78 8.30 1.93 -10.91
N TYR A 79 8.61 2.36 -9.68
CA TYR A 79 8.83 3.76 -9.34
C TYR A 79 9.90 4.42 -10.22
N ALA A 80 10.89 3.67 -10.74
CA ALA A 80 11.89 4.19 -11.68
C ALA A 80 11.31 4.75 -13.00
N LEU A 81 10.09 4.35 -13.37
CA LEU A 81 9.41 4.82 -14.58
C LEU A 81 8.45 5.98 -14.31
N LEU A 82 8.27 6.37 -13.05
CA LEU A 82 7.35 7.43 -12.67
C LEU A 82 8.01 8.79 -12.93
N SER A 83 7.37 9.66 -13.73
CA SER A 83 7.88 10.99 -14.03
C SER A 83 6.75 12.01 -14.21
N ASP A 84 7.11 13.30 -14.21
CA ASP A 84 6.20 14.39 -14.53
C ASP A 84 5.57 14.20 -15.92
N GLU A 85 6.38 13.82 -16.91
CA GLU A 85 5.93 13.58 -18.29
C GLU A 85 4.89 12.46 -18.32
N LEU A 86 5.12 11.36 -17.61
CA LEU A 86 4.18 10.25 -17.56
C LEU A 86 2.84 10.67 -16.92
N LEU A 87 2.88 11.31 -15.75
CA LEU A 87 1.65 11.73 -15.05
C LEU A 87 0.86 12.73 -15.88
N LEU A 88 1.52 13.75 -16.44
CA LEU A 88 0.87 14.76 -17.28
C LEU A 88 0.30 14.15 -18.56
N ALA A 89 0.98 13.18 -19.13
CA ALA A 89 0.51 12.53 -20.33
C ALA A 89 -0.66 11.58 -20.05
N LEU A 90 -0.72 10.90 -18.90
CA LEU A 90 -1.94 10.21 -18.45
C LEU A 90 -3.13 11.18 -18.34
N CYS A 91 -2.90 12.42 -17.91
CA CYS A 91 -3.93 13.47 -17.86
C CYS A 91 -4.37 13.99 -19.23
N SER A 92 -3.57 13.76 -20.27
CA SER A 92 -3.87 14.23 -21.63
C SER A 92 -4.81 13.28 -22.40
N VAL A 93 -4.98 12.05 -21.91
CA VAL A 93 -5.80 11.02 -22.55
C VAL A 93 -7.28 11.27 -22.24
N LYS A 94 -8.03 11.78 -23.22
CA LYS A 94 -9.43 12.23 -23.06
C LYS A 94 -10.43 11.17 -22.56
N GLN A 95 -10.11 9.88 -22.66
CA GLN A 95 -11.01 8.77 -22.34
C GLN A 95 -10.29 7.66 -21.57
N ILE A 96 -9.44 8.02 -20.61
CA ILE A 96 -8.81 7.02 -19.75
C ILE A 96 -9.76 6.64 -18.61
N HIS A 97 -10.02 5.34 -18.44
CA HIS A 97 -10.83 4.80 -17.34
C HIS A 97 -9.96 4.19 -16.24
N LEU A 98 -8.82 4.84 -15.96
CA LEU A 98 -7.86 4.34 -15.00
C LEU A 98 -8.42 4.49 -13.58
N GLU A 99 -8.69 3.36 -12.95
CA GLU A 99 -9.19 3.24 -11.58
C GLU A 99 -8.04 3.11 -10.58
N THR A 100 -6.92 2.48 -10.99
CA THR A 100 -5.78 2.20 -10.12
C THR A 100 -4.44 2.51 -10.81
N LEU A 101 -3.61 3.28 -10.13
CA LEU A 101 -2.18 3.40 -10.42
C LEU A 101 -1.41 2.70 -9.31
N ARG A 102 -0.73 1.59 -9.64
CA ARG A 102 0.10 0.84 -8.71
C ARG A 102 1.57 1.13 -8.99
N VAL A 103 2.28 1.61 -7.98
CA VAL A 103 3.70 1.94 -8.07
C VAL A 103 4.48 1.08 -7.08
N GLU A 104 5.44 0.33 -7.59
CA GLU A 104 6.32 -0.53 -6.79
C GLU A 104 7.72 0.09 -6.72
N ALA A 105 8.19 0.39 -5.52
CA ALA A 105 9.47 1.02 -5.28
C ALA A 105 10.44 -0.03 -4.69
N TYR A 106 11.48 -0.37 -5.46
CA TYR A 106 12.50 -1.37 -5.11
C TYR A 106 13.89 -0.74 -4.91
N PRO A 107 14.73 -1.23 -3.98
CA PRO A 107 16.06 -0.67 -3.70
C PRO A 107 16.96 -0.49 -4.92
N GLU A 108 16.83 -1.37 -5.92
CA GLU A 108 17.65 -1.42 -7.13
C GLU A 108 17.28 -0.34 -8.17
N ALA A 109 16.16 0.37 -7.97
CA ALA A 109 15.59 1.33 -8.91
C ALA A 109 16.24 2.74 -8.82
N LYS A 110 17.58 2.81 -8.77
CA LYS A 110 18.34 4.07 -8.68
C LYS A 110 18.78 4.57 -10.08
N PRO A 111 18.79 5.89 -10.32
CA PRO A 111 18.32 6.96 -9.44
C PRO A 111 16.78 7.05 -9.40
N PHE A 112 16.22 7.39 -8.23
CA PHE A 112 14.78 7.59 -8.11
C PHE A 112 14.37 8.89 -8.79
N PRO A 113 13.40 8.84 -9.71
CA PRO A 113 12.90 10.06 -10.32
C PRO A 113 12.15 10.89 -9.28
N PHE A 114 12.39 12.21 -9.33
CA PHE A 114 11.62 13.17 -8.57
C PHE A 114 10.39 13.57 -9.39
N VAL A 115 9.22 13.49 -8.77
CA VAL A 115 7.95 13.89 -9.36
C VAL A 115 7.45 15.14 -8.64
N SER A 116 7.20 16.20 -9.40
CA SER A 116 6.84 17.50 -8.86
C SER A 116 5.42 17.51 -8.28
N ASP A 117 5.20 18.37 -7.28
CA ASP A 117 3.86 18.63 -6.73
C ASP A 117 2.87 19.08 -7.82
N LYS A 118 3.35 19.76 -8.86
CA LYS A 118 2.53 20.20 -9.99
C LYS A 118 2.00 19.00 -10.79
N ALA A 119 2.84 18.01 -11.07
CA ALA A 119 2.42 16.80 -11.77
C ALA A 119 1.43 15.99 -10.94
N TRP A 120 1.70 15.82 -9.63
CA TRP A 120 0.77 15.14 -8.72
C TRP A 120 -0.57 15.86 -8.60
N SER A 121 -0.56 17.19 -8.53
CA SER A 121 -1.78 18.00 -8.47
C SER A 121 -2.59 17.90 -9.76
N ALA A 122 -1.93 17.99 -10.92
CA ALA A 122 -2.59 17.82 -12.22
C ALA A 122 -3.24 16.43 -12.33
N PHE A 123 -2.50 15.39 -11.93
CA PHE A 123 -2.99 14.01 -11.91
C PHE A 123 -4.19 13.82 -10.98
N SER A 124 -4.09 14.30 -9.74
CA SER A 124 -5.17 14.22 -8.75
C SER A 124 -6.43 14.97 -9.17
N ASN A 125 -6.27 16.11 -9.87
CA ASN A 125 -7.40 16.89 -10.36
C ASN A 125 -8.07 16.25 -11.58
N HIS A 126 -7.29 15.59 -12.45
CA HIS A 126 -7.84 14.91 -13.61
C HIS A 126 -8.54 13.59 -13.25
N LEU A 127 -7.99 12.85 -12.29
CA LEU A 127 -8.51 11.58 -11.81
C LEU A 127 -8.78 11.67 -10.31
N PRO A 128 -9.84 12.37 -9.88
CA PRO A 128 -10.10 12.63 -8.46
C PRO A 128 -10.36 11.36 -7.65
N ASP A 129 -10.92 10.31 -8.27
CA ASP A 129 -11.30 9.07 -7.60
C ASP A 129 -10.27 7.93 -7.76
N ILE A 130 -9.07 8.22 -8.29
CA ILE A 130 -8.08 7.19 -8.55
C ILE A 130 -7.52 6.58 -7.26
N ASN A 131 -7.36 5.25 -7.28
CA ASN A 131 -6.59 4.53 -6.28
C ASN A 131 -5.11 4.60 -6.63
N LEU A 132 -4.35 5.41 -5.90
CA LEU A 132 -2.89 5.35 -5.93
C LEU A 132 -2.39 4.36 -4.87
N ALA A 133 -1.90 3.20 -5.32
CA ALA A 133 -1.29 2.17 -4.51
C ALA A 133 0.24 2.27 -4.57
N LEU A 134 0.89 2.65 -3.48
CA LEU A 134 2.35 2.74 -3.37
C LEU A 134 2.87 1.60 -2.50
N LEU A 135 3.70 0.73 -3.07
CA LEU A 135 4.36 -0.36 -2.37
C LEU A 135 5.86 -0.07 -2.29
N SER A 136 6.34 0.27 -1.10
CA SER A 136 7.76 0.54 -0.85
C SER A 136 8.43 -0.65 -0.20
N TYR A 137 9.40 -1.23 -0.90
CA TYR A 137 10.32 -2.26 -0.39
C TYR A 137 11.70 -1.68 -0.07
N MET A 138 11.79 -0.34 0.05
CA MET A 138 13.04 0.34 0.34
C MET A 138 13.52 0.05 1.76
N THR A 139 14.81 -0.22 1.90
CA THR A 139 15.49 -0.32 3.19
C THR A 139 16.44 0.85 3.46
N ASP A 140 16.63 1.75 2.47
CA ASP A 140 17.57 2.88 2.54
C ASP A 140 16.83 4.18 2.85
N ASP A 141 17.15 4.78 4.01
CA ASP A 141 16.49 5.95 4.58
C ASP A 141 16.52 7.18 3.67
N ASP A 142 17.60 7.39 2.92
CA ASP A 142 17.71 8.57 2.05
C ASP A 142 16.73 8.51 0.87
N ASN A 143 16.41 7.31 0.38
CA ASN A 143 15.41 7.14 -0.67
C ASN A 143 13.99 7.20 -0.10
N LYS A 144 13.78 6.72 1.13
CA LYS A 144 12.48 6.83 1.83
C LYS A 144 12.09 8.30 2.04
N LYS A 145 13.06 9.20 2.27
CA LYS A 145 12.81 10.64 2.36
C LYS A 145 12.13 11.17 1.10
N LEU A 146 12.64 10.80 -0.07
CA LEU A 146 12.17 11.30 -1.37
C LEU A 146 10.72 10.91 -1.66
N LEU A 147 10.30 9.71 -1.26
CA LEU A 147 8.94 9.19 -1.50
C LEU A 147 7.84 10.06 -0.88
N PHE A 148 8.12 10.76 0.22
CA PHE A 148 7.14 11.61 0.91
C PHE A 148 7.65 13.05 1.03
N THR A 149 8.35 13.54 0.01
CA THR A 149 8.69 14.97 -0.08
C THR A 149 7.52 15.79 -0.64
N SER A 150 6.83 15.25 -1.63
CA SER A 150 5.71 15.87 -2.34
C SER A 150 4.35 15.51 -1.71
N HIS A 151 3.32 16.30 -1.98
CA HIS A 151 1.94 15.94 -1.62
C HIS A 151 1.41 14.88 -2.60
N ILE A 152 1.68 13.61 -2.29
CA ILE A 152 1.27 12.48 -3.10
C ILE A 152 -0.15 12.04 -2.70
N PRO A 153 -1.10 11.86 -3.64
CA PRO A 153 -2.48 11.46 -3.36
C PRO A 153 -2.61 9.96 -3.03
N VAL A 154 -1.73 9.42 -2.18
CA VAL A 154 -1.69 7.99 -1.85
C VAL A 154 -3.00 7.58 -1.16
N THR A 155 -3.55 6.46 -1.60
CA THR A 155 -4.77 5.85 -1.04
C THR A 155 -4.47 4.49 -0.40
N HIS A 156 -3.54 3.73 -0.95
CA HIS A 156 -3.12 2.43 -0.43
C HIS A 156 -1.60 2.45 -0.27
N LEU A 157 -1.10 2.23 0.94
CA LEU A 157 0.33 2.31 1.23
C LEU A 157 0.81 1.02 1.89
N TYR A 158 1.83 0.41 1.29
CA TYR A 158 2.63 -0.65 1.92
C TYR A 158 4.05 -0.13 2.16
N LEU A 159 4.51 -0.30 3.39
CA LEU A 159 5.89 -0.07 3.79
C LEU A 159 6.48 -1.39 4.28
N GLY A 160 7.44 -1.93 3.54
CA GLY A 160 8.23 -3.08 3.98
C GLY A 160 9.05 -2.77 5.24
N ASP A 161 9.50 -1.53 5.36
CA ASP A 161 10.26 -1.04 6.51
C ASP A 161 9.99 0.46 6.72
N ALA A 162 9.35 0.80 7.83
CA ALA A 162 8.99 2.16 8.17
C ALA A 162 10.08 2.86 9.01
N THR A 163 10.16 4.18 8.88
CA THR A 163 11.04 5.03 9.69
C THR A 163 10.24 6.11 10.41
N SER A 164 10.78 6.65 11.50
CA SER A 164 10.14 7.76 12.24
C SER A 164 9.88 8.97 11.35
N GLU A 165 10.78 9.25 10.41
CA GLU A 165 10.61 10.33 9.43
C GLU A 165 9.47 10.02 8.44
N SER A 166 9.44 8.82 7.86
CA SER A 166 8.38 8.43 6.92
C SER A 166 7.00 8.50 7.58
N MET A 167 6.85 7.99 8.80
CA MET A 167 5.60 8.04 9.57
C MET A 167 5.14 9.47 9.83
N SER A 168 6.05 10.36 10.25
CA SER A 168 5.76 11.77 10.49
C SER A 168 5.26 12.48 9.22
N ARG A 169 5.83 12.14 8.05
CA ARG A 169 5.43 12.68 6.76
C ARG A 169 4.06 12.14 6.33
N ILE A 170 3.86 10.82 6.40
CA ILE A 170 2.60 10.15 6.04
C ILE A 170 1.42 10.74 6.83
N SER A 171 1.57 10.92 8.14
CA SER A 171 0.51 11.50 8.97
C SER A 171 0.08 12.92 8.55
N LYS A 172 0.97 13.67 7.91
CA LYS A 172 0.74 15.05 7.46
C LYS A 172 0.32 15.16 6.00
N GLN A 173 0.81 14.28 5.15
CA GLN A 173 0.74 14.42 3.69
C GLN A 173 -0.19 13.42 3.01
N CYS A 174 -0.71 12.41 3.71
CA CYS A 174 -1.55 11.38 3.12
C CYS A 174 -2.97 11.37 3.70
N PRO A 175 -3.75 12.48 3.63
CA PRO A 175 -5.10 12.54 4.21
C PRO A 175 -6.12 11.63 3.50
N ARG A 176 -5.79 11.18 2.27
CA ARG A 176 -6.63 10.32 1.44
C ARG A 176 -6.45 8.82 1.70
N LEU A 177 -5.65 8.44 2.70
CA LEU A 177 -5.30 7.05 2.93
C LEU A 177 -6.53 6.22 3.32
N ILE A 178 -6.71 5.11 2.62
CA ILE A 178 -7.76 4.10 2.78
C ILE A 178 -7.18 2.85 3.43
N GLU A 179 -6.00 2.42 2.97
CA GLU A 179 -5.28 1.25 3.49
C GLU A 179 -3.84 1.59 3.86
N LEU A 180 -3.42 1.13 5.05
CA LEU A 180 -2.05 1.22 5.54
C LEU A 180 -1.54 -0.17 5.93
N VAL A 181 -0.42 -0.56 5.35
CA VAL A 181 0.33 -1.76 5.75
C VAL A 181 1.75 -1.37 6.13
N ILE A 182 2.18 -1.74 7.34
CA ILE A 182 3.56 -1.59 7.79
C ILE A 182 4.05 -2.97 8.20
N ALA A 183 5.03 -3.50 7.48
CA ALA A 183 5.57 -4.83 7.76
C ALA A 183 6.53 -4.79 8.95
N THR A 184 7.43 -3.81 9.03
CA THR A 184 8.37 -3.66 10.15
C THR A 184 8.55 -2.20 10.59
N TYR A 185 8.76 -2.00 11.89
CA TYR A 185 9.18 -0.75 12.51
C TYR A 185 9.90 -0.99 13.84
N GLU A 186 11.20 -0.73 13.89
CA GLU A 186 12.06 -1.10 15.03
C GLU A 186 12.41 0.07 15.97
N SER A 187 11.73 1.23 15.87
CA SER A 187 12.09 2.43 16.65
C SER A 187 11.11 2.75 17.79
N GLY A 188 10.47 1.73 18.35
CA GLY A 188 9.60 1.81 19.54
C GLY A 188 8.10 1.91 19.23
N PRO A 189 7.26 2.23 20.24
CA PRO A 189 5.81 2.18 20.09
C PRO A 189 5.22 3.19 19.10
N ILE A 190 4.38 2.73 18.18
CA ILE A 190 3.77 3.56 17.12
C ILE A 190 2.41 4.16 17.47
N ASP A 191 1.98 4.10 18.72
CA ASP A 191 0.66 4.55 19.19
C ASP A 191 0.32 5.98 18.73
N ARG A 192 1.28 6.91 18.86
CA ARG A 192 1.09 8.32 18.48
C ARG A 192 0.86 8.47 16.99
N PHE A 193 1.58 7.70 16.18
CA PHE A 193 1.43 7.69 14.74
C PHE A 193 0.04 7.16 14.37
N LEU A 194 -0.39 6.02 14.92
CA LEU A 194 -1.72 5.46 14.68
C LEU A 194 -2.84 6.41 15.09
N ILE A 195 -2.75 7.01 16.28
CA ILE A 195 -3.72 8.01 16.76
C ILE A 195 -3.76 9.24 15.83
N SER A 196 -2.61 9.67 15.30
CA SER A 196 -2.55 10.76 14.33
C SER A 196 -3.26 10.37 13.02
N MET A 197 -3.01 9.16 12.50
CA MET A 197 -3.65 8.64 11.30
C MET A 197 -5.17 8.51 11.46
N ALA A 198 -5.64 8.02 12.60
CA ALA A 198 -7.07 7.98 12.91
C ALA A 198 -7.74 9.36 12.99
N LYS A 199 -6.97 10.44 13.13
CA LYS A 199 -7.50 11.81 13.11
C LYS A 199 -7.41 12.46 11.74
N SER A 200 -6.30 12.27 11.03
CA SER A 200 -6.04 12.94 9.74
C SER A 200 -6.64 12.21 8.55
N CYS A 201 -6.81 10.88 8.61
CA CYS A 201 -7.28 10.06 7.49
C CYS A 201 -8.72 9.62 7.72
N SER A 202 -9.67 10.38 7.14
CA SER A 202 -11.11 10.15 7.27
C SER A 202 -11.61 8.90 6.55
N HIS A 203 -10.85 8.39 5.58
CA HIS A 203 -11.19 7.22 4.77
C HIS A 203 -10.43 5.95 5.16
N LEU A 204 -9.55 6.03 6.17
CA LEU A 204 -8.76 4.88 6.62
C LEU A 204 -9.70 3.78 7.13
N SER A 205 -9.72 2.67 6.40
CA SER A 205 -10.63 1.54 6.61
C SER A 205 -9.90 0.21 6.74
N ALA A 206 -8.63 0.14 6.35
CA ALA A 206 -7.80 -1.04 6.50
C ALA A 206 -6.45 -0.67 7.11
N VAL A 207 -6.06 -1.39 8.17
CA VAL A 207 -4.74 -1.28 8.79
C VAL A 207 -4.18 -2.66 9.09
N SER A 208 -2.97 -2.91 8.60
CA SER A 208 -2.24 -4.16 8.84
C SER A 208 -0.85 -3.83 9.38
N LEU A 209 -0.53 -4.28 10.59
CA LEU A 209 0.74 -4.00 11.25
C LEU A 209 1.42 -5.32 11.59
N GLY A 210 2.60 -5.51 10.99
CA GLY A 210 3.53 -6.58 11.32
C GLY A 210 4.42 -6.17 12.49
N ASP A 211 5.69 -6.57 12.43
CA ASP A 211 6.76 -6.43 13.43
C ASP A 211 6.99 -4.97 13.85
N CYS A 212 6.10 -4.46 14.69
CA CYS A 212 5.99 -3.08 15.14
C CYS A 212 5.61 -3.11 16.61
N GLU A 213 6.11 -2.20 17.41
CA GLU A 213 5.68 -2.10 18.80
C GLU A 213 4.39 -1.26 18.92
N ILE A 214 3.36 -1.81 19.58
CA ILE A 214 2.09 -1.10 19.83
C ILE A 214 1.62 -1.44 21.24
N THR A 215 1.36 -0.43 22.07
CA THR A 215 0.78 -0.70 23.39
C THR A 215 -0.69 -1.07 23.25
N CYS A 216 -1.17 -1.97 24.12
CA CYS A 216 -2.57 -2.39 24.10
C CYS A 216 -3.52 -1.19 24.34
N SER A 217 -3.18 -0.27 25.25
CA SER A 217 -3.92 0.98 25.45
C SER A 217 -3.86 1.92 24.23
N GLY A 218 -2.71 1.99 23.55
CA GLY A 218 -2.52 2.72 22.30
C GLY A 218 -3.42 2.21 21.18
N LEU A 219 -3.48 0.89 20.99
CA LEU A 219 -4.34 0.25 20.00
C LEU A 219 -5.82 0.46 20.32
N ALA A 220 -6.24 0.27 21.57
CA ALA A 220 -7.61 0.52 21.99
C ALA A 220 -8.05 1.97 21.70
N LYS A 221 -7.17 2.94 21.98
CA LYS A 221 -7.42 4.34 21.68
C LYS A 221 -7.48 4.64 20.18
N PHE A 222 -6.61 4.03 19.38
CA PHE A 222 -6.68 4.11 17.92
C PHE A 222 -8.03 3.60 17.41
N VAL A 223 -8.42 2.38 17.80
CA VAL A 223 -9.68 1.77 17.37
C VAL A 223 -10.88 2.60 17.83
N ALA A 224 -10.89 3.12 19.06
CA ALA A 224 -11.97 3.99 19.53
C ALA A 224 -12.20 5.23 18.65
N LEU A 225 -11.16 5.76 17.98
CA LEU A 225 -11.25 6.93 17.10
C LEU A 225 -11.76 6.60 15.69
N CYS A 226 -11.55 5.37 15.21
CA CYS A 226 -11.83 4.99 13.81
C CYS A 226 -12.69 3.73 13.62
N ALA A 227 -13.18 3.10 14.70
CA ALA A 227 -13.91 1.83 14.65
C ALA A 227 -15.07 1.83 13.64
N HIS A 228 -15.84 2.93 13.57
CA HIS A 228 -17.01 3.05 12.68
C HIS A 228 -16.68 2.95 11.18
N ARG A 229 -15.41 3.15 10.79
CA ARG A 229 -14.94 3.06 9.40
C ARG A 229 -13.91 1.96 9.17
N LEU A 230 -13.39 1.36 10.24
CA LEU A 230 -12.37 0.33 10.16
C LEU A 230 -12.99 -1.03 9.82
N GLN A 231 -12.80 -1.46 8.57
CA GLN A 231 -13.27 -2.72 8.02
C GLN A 231 -12.25 -3.85 8.23
N VAL A 232 -10.96 -3.52 8.14
CA VAL A 232 -9.85 -4.47 8.26
C VAL A 232 -8.88 -3.98 9.33
N LEU A 233 -8.54 -4.86 10.27
CA LEU A 233 -7.53 -4.62 11.29
C LEU A 233 -6.77 -5.91 11.55
N TYR A 234 -5.55 -6.00 11.01
CA TYR A 234 -4.65 -7.13 11.23
C TYR A 234 -3.44 -6.67 12.02
N ILE A 235 -3.20 -7.28 13.17
CA ILE A 235 -2.07 -6.95 14.05
C ILE A 235 -1.44 -8.27 14.47
N SER A 236 -0.14 -8.45 14.26
CA SER A 236 0.56 -9.61 14.81
C SER A 236 0.50 -9.59 16.33
N GLU A 237 0.27 -10.74 16.97
CA GLU A 237 0.29 -10.84 18.44
C GLU A 237 1.63 -10.37 19.02
N THR A 238 2.73 -10.65 18.31
CA THR A 238 4.09 -10.23 18.70
C THR A 238 4.29 -8.72 18.71
N SER A 239 3.39 -7.97 18.06
CA SER A 239 3.42 -6.51 17.97
C SER A 239 2.74 -5.83 19.16
N LEU A 240 1.99 -6.59 19.97
CA LEU A 240 1.25 -6.07 21.12
C LEU A 240 2.11 -6.06 22.38
N ILE A 241 2.18 -4.90 23.02
CA ILE A 241 2.80 -4.70 24.32
C ILE A 241 1.69 -4.53 25.35
N GLU A 242 1.61 -5.48 26.29
CA GLU A 242 0.71 -5.38 27.43
C GLU A 242 1.11 -4.22 28.34
N ASP A 243 0.13 -3.55 28.93
CA ASP A 243 0.34 -2.43 29.84
C ASP A 243 -0.57 -2.55 31.08
N ALA A 244 -0.53 -1.54 31.95
CA ALA A 244 -1.25 -1.57 33.22
C ALA A 244 -2.78 -1.66 33.05
N ASP A 245 -3.30 -1.19 31.91
CA ASP A 245 -4.74 -1.12 31.64
C ASP A 245 -5.22 -2.36 30.87
N PHE A 246 -4.38 -2.90 29.98
CA PHE A 246 -4.75 -3.98 29.06
C PHE A 246 -3.69 -5.08 28.96
N ASP A 247 -4.16 -6.32 29.14
CA ASP A 247 -3.53 -7.53 28.61
C ASP A 247 -4.13 -7.88 27.23
N ILE A 248 -3.55 -8.86 26.53
CA ILE A 248 -3.98 -9.25 25.17
C ILE A 248 -5.44 -9.71 25.14
N ALA A 249 -5.92 -10.40 26.18
CA ALA A 249 -7.29 -10.90 26.25
C ALA A 249 -8.30 -9.74 26.44
N LYS A 250 -7.98 -8.80 27.33
CA LYS A 250 -8.79 -7.59 27.59
C LYS A 250 -8.84 -6.69 26.37
N VAL A 251 -7.70 -6.45 25.70
CA VAL A 251 -7.69 -5.61 24.50
C VAL A 251 -8.50 -6.27 23.38
N SER A 252 -8.38 -7.58 23.19
CA SER A 252 -9.17 -8.31 22.18
C SER A 252 -10.68 -8.20 22.42
N THR A 253 -11.10 -8.33 23.68
CA THR A 253 -12.51 -8.16 24.08
C THR A 253 -12.99 -6.72 23.85
N ASN A 254 -12.18 -5.73 24.24
CA ASN A 254 -12.49 -4.31 24.07
C ASN A 254 -12.63 -3.94 22.59
N LEU A 255 -11.67 -4.34 21.76
CA LEU A 255 -11.64 -4.08 20.33
C LEU A 255 -12.82 -4.77 19.63
N SER A 256 -13.13 -6.01 20.00
CA SER A 256 -14.30 -6.73 19.48
C SER A 256 -15.60 -5.96 19.74
N SER A 257 -15.75 -5.40 20.94
CA SER A 257 -16.91 -4.58 21.29
C SER A 257 -16.97 -3.28 20.49
N LEU A 258 -15.83 -2.60 20.28
CA LEU A 258 -15.77 -1.34 19.53
C LEU A 258 -16.03 -1.55 18.04
N LEU A 259 -15.50 -2.64 17.46
CA LEU A 259 -15.63 -2.96 16.04
C LEU A 259 -16.98 -3.61 15.68
N GLY A 260 -17.74 -4.08 16.68
CA GLY A 260 -19.01 -4.78 16.46
C GLY A 260 -18.85 -6.16 15.82
N ARG A 261 -17.64 -6.73 15.85
CA ARG A 261 -17.29 -8.05 15.31
C ARG A 261 -16.18 -8.65 16.14
N MET A 262 -16.06 -9.97 16.13
CA MET A 262 -14.94 -10.64 16.78
C MET A 262 -13.62 -10.16 16.17
N TRP A 263 -12.68 -9.79 17.03
CA TRP A 263 -11.32 -9.44 16.66
C TRP A 263 -10.34 -10.14 17.60
N ILE A 264 -9.31 -10.73 17.00
CA ILE A 264 -8.19 -11.37 17.68
C ILE A 264 -6.90 -10.96 16.93
N PRO A 265 -5.76 -10.86 17.62
CA PRO A 265 -4.48 -10.68 16.93
C PRO A 265 -4.13 -11.91 16.09
N GLU A 266 -3.33 -11.70 15.07
CA GLU A 266 -2.80 -12.77 14.22
C GLU A 266 -1.69 -13.52 14.97
N TYR A 267 -1.90 -14.83 15.14
CA TYR A 267 -0.94 -15.73 15.77
C TYR A 267 -0.04 -16.38 14.73
N VAL A 268 1.28 -16.24 14.88
CA VAL A 268 2.26 -16.99 14.07
C VAL A 268 2.74 -18.19 14.91
N PRO A 269 2.39 -19.44 14.56
CA PRO A 269 2.86 -20.60 15.30
C PRO A 269 4.38 -20.74 15.19
N LEU A 270 5.04 -20.96 16.32
CA LEU A 270 6.44 -21.37 16.39
C LEU A 270 6.49 -22.88 16.10
N TRP A 271 7.07 -23.27 14.97
CA TRP A 271 7.30 -24.67 14.57
C TRP A 271 8.76 -25.07 14.78
#